data_AF-A0A2V9U1G4-F1
#
_entry.id   AF-A0A2V9U1G4-F1
#
_cell.length_a   1.000
_cell.length_b   1.000
_cell.length_c   1.000
_cell.angle_alpha   90.00
_cell.angle_beta   90.00
_cell.angle_gamma   90.00
#
_symmetry.space_group_name_H-M   'P 1'
#
loop_
_entity.id
_entity.type
_entity.pdbx_description
1 polymer ?
#
loop_
_entity_poly.entity_id
_entity_poly.type
_entity_poly.pdbx_seq_one_letter_code
_entity_poly.pdbx_strand_id
1 'polypeptide(L)'
;MKRITLVATIGVFVATLFGALAMAQNAPLGDYARQARKQKDHQAPAAKSFDNDNLPRADKLSVVGQAPAESGDASAPATSSETAAPDGEAKTSSPSSGGAKPPDSAARQTAEAEKKPAEDEVAQKQKMFKDWQAKIQTQQTQIDTLARELDLTNREYRLRAAAFYADAGNRLRNASSWDKEDAQFKEQIADKQKKLDDAKKQLEDLQEQARKANVPSSMRD
;
A
#
# COMPACT_ATOMS: atom_id res chain seq x y z
N MET A 1 -9.57 -31.22 52.45
CA MET A 1 -10.77 -30.47 52.01
C MET A 1 -10.50 -29.21 51.17
N LYS A 2 -9.36 -28.52 51.30
CA LYS A 2 -9.09 -27.28 50.53
C LYS A 2 -8.77 -27.48 49.03
N ARG A 3 -8.47 -28.71 48.59
CA ARG A 3 -8.21 -29.03 47.17
C ARG A 3 -9.48 -29.39 46.38
N ILE A 4 -10.55 -29.75 47.07
CA ILE A 4 -11.83 -30.11 46.45
C ILE A 4 -12.65 -28.84 46.18
N THR A 5 -12.55 -27.84 47.06
CA THR A 5 -13.18 -26.52 46.87
C THR A 5 -12.57 -25.70 45.73
N LEU A 6 -11.28 -25.89 45.41
CA LEU A 6 -10.63 -25.16 44.31
C LEU A 6 -10.96 -25.75 42.92
N VAL A 7 -11.24 -27.05 42.84
CA VAL A 7 -11.66 -27.69 41.58
C VAL A 7 -13.12 -27.37 41.26
N ALA A 8 -13.97 -27.25 42.28
CA ALA A 8 -15.37 -26.88 42.11
C ALA A 8 -15.57 -25.42 41.63
N THR A 9 -14.70 -24.48 42.04
CA THR A 9 -14.81 -23.07 41.62
C THR A 9 -14.27 -22.81 40.21
N ILE A 10 -13.28 -23.58 39.75
CA ILE A 10 -12.77 -23.48 38.37
C ILE A 10 -13.78 -24.06 37.36
N GLY A 11 -14.50 -25.13 37.72
CA GLY A 11 -15.53 -25.70 36.85
C GLY A 11 -16.69 -24.76 36.55
N VAL A 12 -17.10 -23.93 37.52
CA VAL A 12 -18.18 -22.94 37.33
C VAL A 12 -17.71 -21.74 36.50
N PHE A 13 -16.43 -21.36 36.57
CA PHE A 13 -15.87 -20.25 35.78
C PHE A 13 -15.62 -20.64 34.31
N VAL A 14 -15.31 -21.90 34.03
CA VAL A 14 -15.16 -22.42 32.65
C VAL A 14 -16.53 -22.62 31.97
N ALA A 15 -17.57 -22.97 32.74
CA ALA A 15 -18.93 -23.12 32.20
C ALA A 15 -19.60 -21.78 31.85
N THR A 16 -19.25 -20.66 32.51
CA THR A 16 -19.80 -19.33 32.19
C THR A 16 -19.05 -18.62 31.04
N LEU A 17 -17.78 -18.93 30.79
CA LEU A 17 -17.03 -18.35 29.65
C LEU A 17 -17.42 -18.96 28.29
N PHE A 18 -18.02 -20.15 28.25
CA PHE A 18 -18.45 -20.78 26.99
C PHE A 18 -19.87 -20.38 26.52
N GLY A 19 -20.65 -19.65 27.32
CA GLY A 19 -22.04 -19.28 27.00
C GLY A 19 -22.21 -18.05 26.09
N ALA A 20 -21.16 -17.25 25.86
CA ALA A 20 -21.30 -15.96 25.17
C ALA A 20 -21.05 -16.00 23.65
N LEU A 21 -20.61 -17.13 23.08
CA LEU A 21 -20.26 -17.25 21.65
C LEU A 21 -21.36 -17.89 20.79
N ALA A 22 -22.61 -17.96 21.28
CA ALA A 22 -23.75 -18.54 20.54
C ALA A 22 -24.68 -17.50 19.89
N MET A 23 -24.45 -16.19 20.06
CA MET A 23 -25.39 -15.13 19.62
C MET A 23 -24.95 -14.34 18.38
N ALA A 24 -23.86 -14.72 17.69
CA ALA A 24 -23.30 -13.95 16.58
C ALA A 24 -23.54 -14.54 15.16
N GLN A 25 -24.37 -15.58 14.99
CA GLN A 25 -24.46 -16.29 13.70
C GLN A 25 -25.71 -16.01 12.84
N ASN A 26 -26.60 -15.07 13.21
CA ASN A 26 -27.87 -14.88 12.49
C ASN A 26 -27.99 -13.56 11.71
N ALA A 27 -26.94 -13.13 11.01
CA ALA A 27 -27.11 -12.18 9.91
C ALA A 27 -27.46 -12.98 8.63
N PRO A 28 -28.70 -12.87 8.08
CA PRO A 28 -29.07 -13.64 6.91
C PRO A 28 -28.31 -13.13 5.69
N LEU A 29 -27.34 -13.92 5.21
CA LEU A 29 -26.61 -13.71 3.95
C LEU A 29 -27.56 -13.46 2.75
N GLY A 30 -28.81 -13.94 2.86
CA GLY A 30 -29.87 -13.69 1.88
C GLY A 30 -30.30 -12.23 1.75
N ASP A 31 -30.29 -11.45 2.83
CA ASP A 31 -30.66 -10.02 2.76
C ASP A 31 -29.55 -9.18 2.12
N TYR A 32 -28.29 -9.51 2.38
CA TYR A 32 -27.16 -8.90 1.68
C TYR A 32 -27.23 -9.18 0.16
N ALA A 33 -27.55 -10.42 -0.22
CA ALA A 33 -27.73 -10.77 -1.64
C ALA A 33 -28.89 -10.00 -2.30
N ARG A 34 -29.98 -9.73 -1.58
CA ARG A 34 -31.10 -8.90 -2.09
C ARG A 34 -30.72 -7.43 -2.19
N GLN A 35 -29.98 -6.88 -1.23
CA GLN A 35 -29.47 -5.51 -1.30
C GLN A 35 -28.47 -5.31 -2.45
N ALA A 36 -27.55 -6.26 -2.65
CA ALA A 36 -26.59 -6.20 -3.77
C ALA A 36 -27.28 -6.24 -5.14
N ARG A 37 -28.39 -6.99 -5.27
CA ARG A 37 -29.19 -7.01 -6.51
C ARG A 37 -29.94 -5.69 -6.71
N LYS A 38 -30.59 -5.16 -5.67
CA LYS A 38 -31.25 -3.83 -5.74
C LYS A 38 -30.29 -2.71 -6.09
N GLN A 39 -29.06 -2.71 -5.57
CA GLN A 39 -28.05 -1.70 -5.92
C GLN A 39 -27.58 -1.82 -7.38
N LYS A 40 -27.52 -3.04 -7.94
CA LYS A 40 -27.23 -3.24 -9.37
C LYS A 40 -28.32 -2.68 -10.28
N ASP A 41 -29.58 -2.81 -9.89
CA ASP A 41 -30.73 -2.31 -10.68
C ASP A 41 -30.79 -0.77 -10.70
N HIS A 42 -30.18 -0.09 -9.72
CA HIS A 42 -30.12 1.39 -9.64
C HIS A 42 -28.83 2.00 -10.19
N GLN A 43 -27.83 1.18 -10.54
CA GLN A 43 -26.50 1.67 -10.93
C GLN A 43 -25.89 0.90 -12.11
N ALA A 44 -26.68 0.65 -13.15
CA ALA A 44 -26.15 0.32 -14.46
C ALA A 44 -26.31 1.54 -15.38
N PRO A 45 -25.30 2.39 -15.59
CA PRO A 45 -25.22 3.08 -16.87
C PRO A 45 -25.14 2.00 -17.94
N ALA A 46 -26.02 2.09 -18.94
CA ALA A 46 -26.09 1.17 -20.07
C ALA A 46 -24.68 0.76 -20.51
N ALA A 47 -24.43 -0.55 -20.57
CA ALA A 47 -23.17 -1.09 -21.06
C ALA A 47 -22.80 -0.36 -22.36
N LYS A 48 -21.59 0.21 -22.41
CA LYS A 48 -21.10 0.96 -23.58
C LYS A 48 -21.17 0.03 -24.79
N SER A 49 -22.12 0.27 -25.68
CA SER A 49 -22.28 -0.51 -26.91
C SER A 49 -21.26 -0.02 -27.92
N PHE A 50 -20.24 -0.83 -28.14
CA PHE A 50 -19.30 -0.65 -29.23
C PHE A 50 -19.86 -1.36 -30.46
N ASP A 51 -20.36 -0.58 -31.42
CA ASP A 51 -20.75 -1.05 -32.75
C ASP A 51 -19.70 -0.59 -33.78
N ASN A 52 -19.79 -1.05 -35.03
CA ASN A 52 -18.85 -0.74 -36.10
C ASN A 52 -18.67 0.78 -36.36
N ASP A 53 -19.68 1.56 -35.96
CA ASP A 53 -19.67 3.03 -36.07
C ASP A 53 -19.12 3.74 -34.83
N ASN A 54 -19.01 3.06 -33.68
CA ASN A 54 -18.52 3.62 -32.42
C ASN A 54 -17.22 2.94 -31.94
N LEU A 55 -16.52 2.26 -32.85
CA LEU A 55 -15.17 1.77 -32.62
C LEU A 55 -14.21 2.97 -32.55
N PRO A 56 -13.37 3.07 -31.51
CA PRO A 56 -12.30 4.04 -31.46
C PRO A 56 -11.34 3.81 -32.65
N ARG A 57 -11.36 4.71 -33.64
CA ARG A 57 -10.50 4.62 -34.83
C ARG A 57 -9.09 5.18 -34.60
N ALA A 58 -8.80 5.68 -33.41
CA ALA A 58 -7.58 6.44 -33.11
C ALA A 58 -6.88 6.02 -31.80
N ASP A 59 -7.12 4.80 -31.31
CA ASP A 59 -6.34 4.30 -30.17
C ASP A 59 -5.01 3.72 -30.63
N LYS A 60 -3.93 4.27 -30.06
CA LYS A 60 -2.56 3.86 -30.33
C LYS A 60 -2.36 2.52 -29.63
N LEU A 61 -2.44 1.43 -30.40
CA LEU A 61 -2.14 0.08 -29.93
C LEU A 61 -0.78 0.13 -29.23
N SER A 62 -0.76 -0.07 -27.90
CA SER A 62 0.48 -0.26 -27.17
C SER A 62 0.99 -1.65 -27.52
N VAL A 63 1.87 -1.69 -28.53
CA VAL A 63 2.57 -2.91 -28.91
C VAL A 63 3.65 -3.17 -27.87
N VAL A 64 3.38 -4.07 -26.93
CA VAL A 64 4.40 -4.62 -26.03
C VAL A 64 5.15 -5.70 -26.80
N GLY A 65 6.37 -5.37 -27.23
CA GLY A 65 7.27 -6.24 -27.98
C GLY A 65 7.74 -5.57 -29.27
N GLN A 66 9.05 -5.40 -29.41
CA GLN A 66 9.72 -4.81 -30.57
C GLN A 66 9.02 -5.14 -31.91
N ALA A 67 8.52 -4.12 -32.61
CA ALA A 67 8.04 -4.27 -33.97
C ALA A 67 9.22 -4.64 -34.91
N PRO A 68 9.03 -5.53 -35.90
CA PRO A 68 10.04 -5.77 -36.94
C PRO A 68 10.26 -4.49 -37.75
N ALA A 69 11.52 -4.19 -38.03
CA ALA A 69 11.94 -3.04 -38.82
C ALA A 69 11.35 -3.05 -40.24
N GLU A 70 11.03 -1.86 -40.71
CA GLU A 70 10.33 -1.51 -41.94
C GLU A 70 11.07 -1.87 -43.24
N SER A 71 10.31 -1.97 -44.33
CA SER A 71 10.73 -1.63 -45.69
C SER A 71 9.59 -0.78 -46.27
N GLY A 72 9.75 0.42 -46.78
CA GLY A 72 10.88 1.27 -47.12
C GLY A 72 10.36 2.19 -48.23
N ASP A 73 10.62 3.49 -48.18
CA ASP A 73 11.19 4.27 -49.30
C ASP A 73 11.12 5.80 -49.07
N ALA A 74 12.27 6.41 -49.36
CA ALA A 74 12.56 7.79 -49.76
C ALA A 74 11.81 8.99 -49.13
N SER A 75 12.55 9.80 -48.35
CA SER A 75 13.21 11.03 -48.86
C SER A 75 13.76 11.90 -47.72
N ALA A 76 15.08 12.10 -47.73
CA ALA A 76 15.76 13.21 -47.03
C ALA A 76 15.79 14.45 -47.96
N PRO A 77 15.99 15.70 -47.46
CA PRO A 77 17.31 16.17 -46.97
C PRO A 77 17.21 16.90 -45.61
N ALA A 78 18.11 16.66 -44.66
CA ALA A 78 19.39 17.34 -44.42
C ALA A 78 19.28 18.85 -44.09
N THR A 79 19.63 19.23 -42.86
CA THR A 79 20.71 20.20 -42.55
C THR A 79 21.05 20.20 -41.06
N SER A 80 22.35 20.24 -40.80
CA SER A 80 23.04 20.05 -39.54
C SER A 80 23.05 21.30 -38.64
N SER A 81 23.14 21.03 -37.33
CA SER A 81 24.08 21.61 -36.37
C SER A 81 24.11 23.13 -36.09
N GLU A 82 23.79 23.43 -34.82
CA GLU A 82 24.72 24.02 -33.83
C GLU A 82 24.56 25.51 -33.41
N THR A 83 24.42 25.65 -32.08
CA THR A 83 24.92 26.69 -31.15
C THR A 83 24.68 28.18 -31.41
N ALA A 84 24.17 28.87 -30.38
CA ALA A 84 24.90 29.93 -29.66
C ALA A 84 23.94 30.82 -28.84
N ALA A 85 24.10 30.80 -27.51
CA ALA A 85 24.04 32.02 -26.68
C ALA A 85 25.29 32.89 -26.99
N PRO A 86 25.60 34.05 -26.37
CA PRO A 86 25.01 34.73 -25.21
C PRO A 86 25.07 36.28 -25.36
N ASP A 87 25.52 36.99 -24.30
CA ASP A 87 25.90 38.40 -24.15
C ASP A 87 24.76 39.39 -23.85
N GLY A 88 24.87 40.34 -22.93
CA GLY A 88 25.99 40.91 -22.17
C GLY A 88 25.49 42.32 -21.76
N GLU A 89 25.54 42.77 -20.52
CA GLU A 89 26.71 43.28 -19.79
C GLU A 89 26.58 44.80 -19.53
N ALA A 90 26.99 45.19 -18.31
CA ALA A 90 27.60 46.47 -17.92
C ALA A 90 26.81 47.79 -17.73
N LYS A 91 26.99 48.28 -16.49
CA LYS A 91 27.63 49.55 -16.08
C LYS A 91 26.79 50.70 -15.50
N THR A 92 26.92 50.84 -14.18
CA THR A 92 27.38 52.01 -13.40
C THR A 92 26.76 53.40 -13.67
N SER A 93 26.21 54.01 -12.62
CA SER A 93 26.70 55.29 -12.06
C SER A 93 25.92 55.70 -10.79
N SER A 94 26.66 56.11 -9.75
CA SER A 94 26.18 56.94 -8.62
C SER A 94 26.42 58.42 -8.99
N PRO A 95 25.82 59.43 -8.32
CA PRO A 95 26.45 59.95 -7.09
C PRO A 95 25.51 60.63 -6.04
N SER A 96 26.06 60.73 -4.80
CA SER A 96 25.91 61.83 -3.81
C SER A 96 24.55 62.08 -3.11
N SER A 97 24.43 62.57 -1.86
CA SER A 97 25.37 63.05 -0.82
C SER A 97 24.62 63.21 0.52
N GLY A 98 25.34 63.15 1.65
CA GLY A 98 25.05 63.84 2.91
C GLY A 98 24.18 63.06 3.92
N GLY A 99 24.54 62.84 5.18
CA GLY A 99 25.61 63.36 6.03
C GLY A 99 25.14 63.25 7.49
N ALA A 100 26.07 62.99 8.41
CA ALA A 100 25.97 63.00 9.88
C ALA A 100 25.65 61.68 10.63
N LYS A 101 26.61 61.31 11.47
CA LYS A 101 26.68 60.24 12.50
C LYS A 101 27.02 60.98 13.84
N PRO A 102 27.04 60.33 15.02
CA PRO A 102 25.97 59.88 15.94
C PRO A 102 26.17 60.54 17.34
N PRO A 103 25.81 60.00 18.55
CA PRO A 103 26.20 58.69 19.10
C PRO A 103 25.17 57.95 20.00
N ASP A 104 25.52 56.67 20.22
CA ASP A 104 25.19 55.80 21.36
C ASP A 104 23.74 55.38 21.64
N SER A 105 23.48 54.09 21.39
CA SER A 105 23.16 53.17 22.49
C SER A 105 23.42 51.74 22.05
N ALA A 106 24.48 51.19 22.63
CA ALA A 106 24.82 49.77 22.64
C ALA A 106 23.68 48.97 23.29
N ALA A 107 22.80 48.39 22.48
CA ALA A 107 21.85 47.35 22.93
C ALA A 107 21.22 46.60 21.75
N ARG A 108 22.02 46.09 20.80
CA ARG A 108 21.47 45.19 19.77
C ARG A 108 22.46 44.23 19.13
N GLN A 109 23.32 43.63 19.94
CA GLN A 109 24.14 42.48 19.53
C GLN A 109 23.96 41.32 20.51
N THR A 110 22.74 40.80 20.57
CA THR A 110 22.43 39.49 21.19
C THR A 110 21.18 38.86 20.54
N ALA A 111 20.93 39.08 19.24
CA ALA A 111 19.75 38.53 18.56
C ALA A 111 20.01 37.94 17.17
N GLU A 112 21.25 37.61 16.82
CA GLU A 112 21.58 37.06 15.48
C GLU A 112 22.38 35.75 15.50
N ALA A 113 22.64 35.18 16.67
CA ALA A 113 23.27 33.86 16.79
C ALA A 113 22.28 32.69 17.01
N GLU A 114 20.99 32.95 17.29
CA GLU A 114 20.04 31.89 17.69
C GLU A 114 19.05 31.45 16.59
N LYS A 115 19.02 32.08 15.41
CA LYS A 115 18.01 31.75 14.37
C LYS A 115 18.42 30.69 13.35
N LYS A 116 19.71 30.36 13.22
CA LYS A 116 20.18 29.34 12.27
C LYS A 116 20.05 27.87 12.76
N PRO A 117 20.17 27.52 14.05
CA PRO A 117 20.03 26.12 14.48
C PRO A 117 18.60 25.58 14.31
N ALA A 118 17.59 26.44 14.40
CA ALA A 118 16.18 26.03 14.38
C ALA A 118 15.70 25.57 13.00
N GLU A 119 16.18 26.19 11.90
CA GLU A 119 15.79 25.81 10.54
C GLU A 119 16.38 24.46 10.12
N ASP A 120 17.64 24.21 10.48
CA ASP A 120 18.30 22.93 10.22
C ASP A 120 17.68 21.77 11.03
N GLU A 121 17.31 22.01 12.29
CA GLU A 121 16.61 21.02 13.12
C GLU A 121 15.21 20.67 12.59
N VAL A 122 14.45 21.67 12.11
CA VAL A 122 13.13 21.44 11.49
C VAL A 122 13.28 20.63 10.21
N ALA A 123 14.27 20.94 9.38
CA ALA A 123 14.56 20.18 8.16
C ALA A 123 14.95 18.72 8.47
N GLN A 124 15.75 18.48 9.51
CA GLN A 124 16.10 17.12 9.94
C GLN A 124 14.89 16.34 10.47
N LYS A 125 14.03 16.96 11.30
CA LYS A 125 12.80 16.32 11.79
C LYS A 125 11.85 15.95 10.66
N GLN A 126 11.70 16.83 9.67
CA GLN A 126 10.88 16.54 8.49
C GLN A 126 11.42 15.36 7.67
N LYS A 127 12.75 15.26 7.50
CA LYS A 127 13.37 14.10 6.85
C LYS A 127 13.09 12.82 7.63
N MET A 128 13.32 12.84 8.95
CA MET A 128 13.04 11.71 9.83
C MET A 128 11.58 11.25 9.75
N PHE A 129 10.62 12.20 9.68
CA PHE A 129 9.21 11.87 9.56
C PHE A 129 8.87 11.22 8.22
N LYS A 130 9.43 11.74 7.12
CA LYS A 130 9.26 11.13 5.79
C LYS A 130 9.87 9.72 5.73
N ASP A 131 11.03 9.51 6.36
CA ASP A 131 11.67 8.21 6.42
C ASP A 131 10.82 7.19 7.21
N TRP A 132 10.21 7.63 8.33
CA TRP A 132 9.26 6.79 9.07
C TRP A 132 8.01 6.47 8.27
N GLN A 133 7.43 7.48 7.61
CA GLN A 133 6.26 7.29 6.75
C GLN A 133 6.56 6.30 5.62
N ALA A 134 7.71 6.41 4.96
CA ALA A 134 8.12 5.50 3.91
C ALA A 134 8.28 4.05 4.41
N LYS A 135 8.86 3.84 5.60
CA LYS A 135 8.98 2.52 6.24
C LYS A 135 7.62 1.91 6.53
N ILE A 136 6.70 2.69 7.11
CA ILE A 136 5.35 2.22 7.44
C ILE A 136 4.58 1.86 6.16
N GLN A 137 4.61 2.72 5.13
CA GLN A 137 3.95 2.44 3.85
C GLN A 137 4.53 1.20 3.15
N THR A 138 5.84 1.01 3.22
CA THR A 138 6.50 -0.19 2.69
C THR A 138 5.97 -1.44 3.41
N GLN A 139 5.90 -1.40 4.74
CA GLN A 139 5.38 -2.51 5.53
C GLN A 139 3.88 -2.79 5.24
N GLN A 140 3.06 -1.75 5.12
CA GLN A 140 1.65 -1.87 4.71
C GLN A 140 1.52 -2.56 3.35
N THR A 141 2.33 -2.14 2.36
CA THR A 141 2.34 -2.75 1.02
C THR A 141 2.75 -4.23 1.05
N GLN A 142 3.69 -4.59 1.92
CA GLN A 142 4.07 -5.99 2.14
C GLN A 142 2.92 -6.80 2.74
N ILE A 143 2.21 -6.25 3.73
CA ILE A 143 1.01 -6.89 4.32
C ILE A 143 -0.05 -7.11 3.26
N ASP A 144 -0.34 -6.10 2.42
CA ASP A 144 -1.31 -6.21 1.34
C ASP A 144 -0.94 -7.28 0.32
N THR A 145 0.37 -7.39 0.02
CA THR A 145 0.88 -8.40 -0.89
C THR A 145 0.72 -9.80 -0.29
N LEU A 146 1.12 -10.00 0.97
CA LEU A 146 0.95 -11.27 1.68
C LEU A 146 -0.53 -11.67 1.81
N ALA A 147 -1.41 -10.70 2.05
CA ALA A 147 -2.86 -10.93 2.11
C ALA A 147 -3.42 -11.39 0.76
N ARG A 148 -3.02 -10.76 -0.35
CA ARG A 148 -3.40 -11.21 -1.70
C ARG A 148 -2.86 -12.59 -2.02
N GLU A 149 -1.61 -12.87 -1.69
CA GLU A 149 -0.99 -14.19 -1.91
C GLU A 149 -1.69 -15.30 -1.12
N LEU A 150 -2.10 -15.00 0.12
CA LEU A 150 -2.88 -15.92 0.95
C LEU A 150 -4.24 -16.21 0.32
N ASP A 151 -4.95 -15.19 -0.16
CA ASP A 151 -6.24 -15.37 -0.83
C ASP A 151 -6.10 -16.18 -2.13
N LEU A 152 -5.09 -15.87 -2.95
CA LEU A 152 -4.78 -16.64 -4.15
C LEU A 152 -4.52 -18.11 -3.82
N THR A 153 -3.68 -18.40 -2.83
CA THR A 153 -3.35 -19.77 -2.42
C THR A 153 -4.60 -20.51 -1.91
N ASN A 154 -5.44 -19.84 -1.12
CA ASN A 154 -6.71 -20.41 -0.64
C ASN A 154 -7.67 -20.70 -1.79
N ARG A 155 -7.77 -19.79 -2.76
CA ARG A 155 -8.63 -19.94 -3.93
C ARG A 155 -8.15 -21.07 -4.83
N GLU A 156 -6.85 -21.15 -5.09
CA GLU A 156 -6.24 -22.23 -5.86
C GLU A 156 -6.48 -23.59 -5.21
N TYR A 157 -6.27 -23.69 -3.90
CA TYR A 157 -6.58 -24.90 -3.13
C TYR A 157 -8.05 -25.31 -3.30
N ARG A 158 -9.00 -24.39 -3.14
CA ARG A 158 -10.44 -24.67 -3.33
C ARG A 158 -10.76 -25.14 -4.74
N LEU A 159 -10.16 -24.51 -5.76
CA LEU A 159 -10.37 -24.90 -7.16
C LEU A 159 -9.79 -26.29 -7.44
N ARG A 160 -8.60 -26.59 -6.92
CA ARG A 160 -7.95 -27.90 -7.10
C ARG A 160 -8.68 -29.00 -6.37
N ALA A 161 -9.14 -28.72 -5.14
CA ALA A 161 -10.01 -29.63 -4.39
C ALA A 161 -11.32 -29.89 -5.15
N ALA A 162 -11.98 -28.84 -5.65
CA ALA A 162 -13.20 -28.99 -6.43
C ALA A 162 -12.96 -29.85 -7.68
N ALA A 163 -11.89 -29.63 -8.42
CA ALA A 163 -11.53 -30.42 -9.60
C ALA A 163 -11.23 -31.89 -9.24
N PHE A 164 -10.55 -32.14 -8.12
CA PHE A 164 -10.27 -33.49 -7.65
C PHE A 164 -11.55 -34.23 -7.24
N TYR A 165 -12.42 -33.58 -6.46
CA TYR A 165 -13.63 -34.21 -5.92
C TYR A 165 -14.81 -34.26 -6.91
N ALA A 166 -14.76 -33.51 -8.02
CA ALA A 166 -15.81 -33.50 -9.04
C ALA A 166 -15.98 -34.83 -9.79
N ASP A 167 -14.92 -35.64 -9.91
CA ASP A 167 -14.96 -36.93 -10.62
C ASP A 167 -14.42 -38.08 -9.75
N ALA A 168 -15.26 -39.10 -9.53
CA ALA A 168 -14.88 -40.30 -8.79
C ALA A 168 -13.74 -41.10 -9.47
N GLY A 169 -13.65 -41.07 -10.80
CA GLY A 169 -12.58 -41.73 -11.55
C GLY A 169 -11.23 -41.03 -11.39
N ASN A 170 -11.24 -39.70 -11.31
CA ASN A 170 -10.06 -38.89 -10.98
C ASN A 170 -9.57 -39.20 -9.56
N ARG A 171 -10.48 -39.31 -8.59
CA ARG A 171 -10.15 -39.63 -7.20
C ARG A 171 -9.44 -40.97 -7.04
N LEU A 172 -9.92 -42.02 -7.71
CA LEU A 172 -9.32 -43.36 -7.61
C LEU A 172 -7.91 -43.42 -8.20
N ARG A 173 -7.64 -42.66 -9.28
CA ARG A 173 -6.33 -42.66 -9.95
C ARG A 173 -5.32 -41.72 -9.31
N ASN A 174 -5.77 -40.60 -8.74
CA ASN A 174 -4.92 -39.51 -8.27
C ASN A 174 -5.00 -39.28 -6.75
N ALA A 175 -5.47 -40.25 -5.96
CA ALA A 175 -5.59 -40.10 -4.50
C ALA A 175 -4.25 -39.74 -3.83
N SER A 176 -3.19 -40.49 -4.13
CA SER A 176 -1.89 -40.29 -3.46
C SER A 176 -1.15 -39.01 -3.89
N SER A 177 -1.38 -38.52 -5.10
CA SER A 177 -0.88 -37.21 -5.52
C SER A 177 -1.67 -36.09 -4.87
N TRP A 178 -3.00 -36.23 -4.79
CA TRP A 178 -3.85 -35.26 -4.11
C TRP A 178 -3.50 -35.11 -2.63
N ASP A 179 -3.24 -36.19 -1.90
CA ASP A 179 -2.87 -36.11 -0.47
C ASP A 179 -1.60 -35.28 -0.26
N LYS A 180 -0.62 -35.37 -1.18
CA LYS A 180 0.61 -34.57 -1.13
C LYS A 180 0.33 -33.11 -1.44
N GLU A 181 -0.45 -32.84 -2.48
CA GLU A 181 -0.83 -31.49 -2.87
C GLU A 181 -1.66 -30.80 -1.77
N ASP A 182 -2.61 -31.51 -1.17
CA ASP A 182 -3.40 -31.04 -0.04
C ASP A 182 -2.52 -30.66 1.15
N ALA A 183 -1.57 -31.52 1.53
CA ALA A 183 -0.60 -31.21 2.58
C ALA A 183 0.25 -29.97 2.24
N GLN A 184 0.75 -29.87 1.01
CA GLN A 184 1.54 -28.72 0.55
C GLN A 184 0.75 -27.41 0.55
N PHE A 185 -0.49 -27.42 0.07
CA PHE A 185 -1.35 -26.22 0.11
C PHE A 185 -1.64 -25.80 1.55
N LYS A 186 -1.94 -26.76 2.44
CA LYS A 186 -2.18 -26.46 3.86
C LYS A 186 -0.95 -25.86 4.54
N GLU A 187 0.23 -26.40 4.28
CA GLU A 187 1.50 -25.86 4.76
C GLU A 187 1.74 -24.44 4.24
N GLN A 188 1.60 -24.22 2.92
CA GLN A 188 1.76 -22.89 2.33
C GLN A 188 0.76 -21.87 2.86
N ILE A 189 -0.50 -22.26 3.10
CA ILE A 189 -1.51 -21.39 3.71
C ILE A 189 -1.12 -21.03 5.14
N ALA A 190 -0.70 -22.02 5.95
CA ALA A 190 -0.27 -21.79 7.32
C ALA A 190 0.96 -20.87 7.39
N ASP A 191 1.95 -21.09 6.52
CA ASP A 191 3.15 -20.27 6.44
C ASP A 191 2.84 -18.84 6.00
N LYS A 192 2.00 -18.66 4.97
CA LYS A 192 1.59 -17.31 4.53
C LYS A 192 0.76 -16.61 5.60
N GLN A 193 -0.12 -17.32 6.30
CA GLN A 193 -0.90 -16.76 7.40
C GLN A 193 0.03 -16.29 8.52
N LYS A 194 1.00 -17.11 8.91
CA LYS A 194 1.99 -16.75 9.93
C LYS A 194 2.81 -15.53 9.50
N LYS A 195 3.31 -15.50 8.26
CA LYS A 195 4.07 -14.34 7.73
C LYS A 195 3.24 -13.07 7.73
N LEU A 196 1.96 -13.16 7.37
CA LEU A 196 1.04 -12.03 7.38
C LEU A 196 0.85 -11.51 8.82
N ASP A 197 0.61 -12.40 9.78
CA ASP A 197 0.43 -12.03 11.18
C ASP A 197 1.71 -11.44 11.79
N ASP A 198 2.87 -11.98 11.46
CA ASP A 198 4.17 -11.44 11.89
C ASP A 198 4.44 -10.07 11.24
N ALA A 199 4.11 -9.88 9.96
CA ALA A 199 4.24 -8.59 9.28
C ALA A 199 3.31 -7.52 9.88
N LYS A 200 2.09 -7.90 10.31
CA LYS A 200 1.18 -7.01 11.04
C LYS A 200 1.73 -6.59 12.40
N LYS A 201 2.28 -7.53 13.18
CA LYS A 201 2.95 -7.19 14.45
C LYS A 201 4.12 -6.23 14.23
N GLN A 202 4.93 -6.46 13.18
CA GLN A 202 6.02 -5.55 12.83
C GLN A 202 5.54 -4.15 12.46
N LEU A 203 4.38 -4.03 11.80
CA LEU A 203 3.76 -2.73 11.53
C LEU A 203 3.37 -2.03 12.84
N GLU A 204 2.75 -2.74 13.77
CA GLU A 204 2.38 -2.20 15.09
C GLU A 204 3.63 -1.74 15.85
N ASP A 205 4.70 -2.53 15.84
CA ASP A 205 5.99 -2.18 16.44
C ASP A 205 6.63 -0.95 15.77
N LEU A 206 6.57 -0.84 14.44
CA LEU A 206 7.06 0.33 13.70
C LEU A 206 6.25 1.58 14.02
N GLN A 207 4.93 1.47 14.14
CA GLN A 207 4.06 2.58 14.53
C GLN A 207 4.35 3.02 15.98
N GLU A 208 4.62 2.08 16.90
CA GLU A 208 5.02 2.37 18.27
C GLU A 208 6.40 3.04 18.34
N GLN A 209 7.37 2.58 17.55
CA GLN A 209 8.69 3.22 17.46
C GLN A 209 8.58 4.62 16.88
N ALA A 210 7.78 4.79 15.82
CA ALA A 210 7.47 6.11 15.30
C ALA A 210 6.81 6.95 16.38
N ARG A 211 5.92 6.39 17.23
CA ARG A 211 5.33 7.05 18.42
C ARG A 211 6.38 7.62 19.34
N LYS A 212 7.32 6.78 19.75
CA LYS A 212 8.46 7.14 20.60
C LYS A 212 9.39 8.17 19.95
N ALA A 213 9.50 8.15 18.62
CA ALA A 213 10.25 9.15 17.84
C ALA A 213 9.49 10.47 17.60
N ASN A 214 8.34 10.66 18.23
CA ASN A 214 7.56 11.91 18.21
C ASN A 214 7.08 12.36 16.81
N VAL A 215 6.99 11.43 15.86
CA VAL A 215 6.28 11.63 14.57
C VAL A 215 4.80 12.07 14.82
N PRO A 216 4.12 12.76 13.90
CA PRO A 216 2.67 12.98 14.05
C PRO A 216 1.86 11.71 13.73
N SER A 217 0.70 11.49 14.37
CA SER A 217 -0.17 10.34 14.04
C SER A 217 -0.60 10.35 12.58
N SER A 218 -0.85 11.53 12.00
CA SER A 218 -1.18 11.71 10.58
C SER A 218 -0.11 11.21 9.59
N MET A 219 1.10 10.89 10.07
CA MET A 219 2.18 10.34 9.24
C MET A 219 2.47 8.87 9.55
N ARG A 220 1.77 8.26 10.52
CA ARG A 220 1.93 6.85 10.93
C ARG A 220 0.73 5.97 10.62
N ASP A 221 -0.45 6.57 10.51
CA ASP A 221 -1.72 5.91 10.22
C ASP A 221 -1.98 5.93 8.70
#